data_AF-A0A2T3JMF3-F1
#
_entry.id   AF-A0A2T3JMF3-F1
#
_cell.length_a   1.000
_cell.length_b   1.000
_cell.length_c   1.000
_cell.angle_alpha   90.00
_cell.angle_beta   90.00
_cell.angle_gamma   90.00
#
_symmetry.space_group_name_H-M   'P 1'
#
loop_
_entity.id
_entity.type
_entity.pdbx_description
1 polymer ?
#
loop_
_entity_poly.entity_id
_entity_poly.type
_entity_poly.pdbx_seq_one_letter_code
_entity_poly.pdbx_strand_id
1 'polypeptide(L)'
;MACSCCGKYLNVGMIHKTDLNTGQKLKSCPHCSDANGGEHVFHPYPSSFGKTPARKTARNPDGYQSYCIDCRRLSKGVASRVYKNGRPCSGLV
;
A
#
# COMPACT_ATOMS: atom_id res chain seq x y z
N MET A 1 2.94 -14.45 -1.08
CA MET A 1 2.93 -14.55 0.40
C MET A 1 1.73 -13.82 0.97
N ALA A 2 1.18 -14.29 2.10
CA ALA A 2 0.09 -13.65 2.84
C ALA A 2 0.63 -12.82 4.02
N CYS A 3 -0.09 -11.78 4.40
CA CYS A 3 0.21 -10.95 5.55
C CYS A 3 0.01 -11.74 6.85
N SER A 4 1.03 -11.79 7.71
CA SER A 4 0.95 -12.49 9.00
C SER A 4 -0.07 -11.87 9.96
N CYS A 5 -0.36 -10.57 9.83
CA CYS A 5 -1.33 -9.88 10.69
C CYS A 5 -2.80 -10.07 10.27
N CYS A 6 -3.12 -9.91 8.97
CA CYS A 6 -4.52 -9.93 8.51
C CYS A 6 -4.89 -11.09 7.57
N GLY A 7 -3.94 -11.98 7.27
CA GLY A 7 -4.14 -13.16 6.42
C GLY A 7 -4.34 -12.88 4.92
N LYS A 8 -4.53 -11.62 4.51
CA LYS A 8 -4.71 -11.25 3.09
C LYS A 8 -3.38 -11.24 2.34
N TYR A 9 -3.40 -11.53 1.03
CA TYR A 9 -2.20 -11.55 0.19
C TYR A 9 -1.47 -10.19 0.14
N LEU A 10 -0.14 -10.21 0.21
CA LEU A 10 0.71 -9.01 0.23
C LEU A 10 0.66 -8.20 -1.07
N ASN A 11 0.36 -8.85 -2.20
CA ASN A 11 0.29 -8.21 -3.52
C ASN A 11 -1.03 -7.45 -3.78
N VAL A 12 -1.97 -7.43 -2.83
CA VAL A 12 -3.25 -6.73 -2.98
C VAL A 12 -3.08 -5.24 -2.67
N GLY A 13 -3.12 -4.41 -3.72
CA GLY A 13 -2.86 -2.96 -3.63
C GLY A 13 -4.09 -2.09 -3.45
N MET A 14 -5.17 -2.62 -2.89
CA MET A 14 -6.41 -1.86 -2.58
C MET A 14 -6.90 -2.13 -1.15
N ILE A 15 -6.01 -2.58 -0.27
CA ILE A 15 -6.33 -2.74 1.15
C ILE A 15 -6.19 -1.36 1.82
N HIS A 16 -7.22 -0.95 2.52
CA HIS A 16 -7.25 0.29 3.29
C HIS A 16 -7.37 -0.02 4.77
N LYS A 17 -6.77 0.83 5.59
CA LYS A 17 -6.93 0.86 7.04
C LYS A 17 -7.05 2.31 7.50
N THR A 18 -7.65 2.51 8.66
CA THR A 18 -7.64 3.81 9.34
C THR A 18 -6.72 3.66 10.54
N ASP A 19 -5.78 4.58 10.71
CA ASP A 19 -5.00 4.66 11.95
C ASP A 19 -5.92 5.15 13.06
N LEU A 20 -6.11 4.33 14.09
CA LEU A 20 -7.02 4.61 15.21
C LEU A 20 -6.55 5.79 16.07
N ASN A 21 -5.25 6.10 16.08
CA ASN A 21 -4.71 7.20 16.88
C ASN A 21 -4.85 8.56 16.19
N THR A 22 -4.72 8.58 14.86
CA THR A 22 -4.71 9.84 14.09
C THR A 22 -5.96 10.05 13.24
N GLY A 23 -6.79 9.00 13.08
CA GLY A 23 -7.91 8.99 12.13
C GLY A 23 -7.48 8.97 10.66
N GLN A 24 -6.18 8.90 10.37
CA GLN A 24 -5.67 8.98 9.00
C GLN A 24 -6.01 7.71 8.21
N LYS A 25 -6.56 7.89 7.01
CA LYS A 25 -6.73 6.80 6.06
C LYS A 25 -5.39 6.42 5.44
N LEU A 26 -5.11 5.14 5.44
CA LEU A 26 -3.90 4.55 4.89
C LEU A 26 -4.27 3.46 3.88
N LYS A 27 -3.38 3.23 2.93
CA LYS A 27 -3.53 2.20 1.90
C LYS A 27 -2.25 1.38 1.78
N SER A 28 -2.38 0.08 1.55
CA SER A 28 -1.23 -0.82 1.37
C SER A 28 -0.54 -0.57 0.03
N CYS A 29 0.80 -0.57 0.04
CA CYS A 29 1.60 -0.67 -1.19
C CYS A 29 2.12 -2.11 -1.35
N PRO A 30 1.71 -2.84 -2.39
CA PRO A 30 2.19 -4.19 -2.69
C PRO A 30 3.71 -4.32 -2.73
N HIS A 31 4.39 -3.37 -3.38
CA HIS A 31 5.85 -3.45 -3.54
C HIS A 31 6.60 -3.21 -2.21
N CYS A 32 6.08 -2.33 -1.35
CA CYS A 32 6.60 -2.18 0.01
C CYS A 32 6.29 -3.41 0.86
N SER A 33 5.10 -3.98 0.71
CA SER A 33 4.66 -5.18 1.46
C SER A 33 5.50 -6.40 1.09
N ASP A 34 5.82 -6.55 -0.20
CA ASP A 34 6.74 -7.58 -0.71
C ASP A 34 8.16 -7.39 -0.16
N ALA A 35 8.71 -6.17 -0.22
CA ALA A 35 10.03 -5.86 0.33
C ALA A 35 10.12 -6.03 1.86
N ASN A 36 9.01 -5.83 2.57
CA ASN A 36 8.93 -6.10 4.01
C ASN A 36 8.92 -7.60 4.33
N GLY A 37 8.49 -8.45 3.38
CA GLY A 37 8.65 -9.90 3.47
C GLY A 37 7.75 -10.62 4.48
N GLY A 38 6.69 -9.99 5.00
CA GLY A 38 5.82 -10.64 6.00
C GLY A 38 4.51 -9.94 6.33
N GLU A 39 4.43 -8.61 6.19
CA GLU A 39 3.25 -7.82 6.51
C GLU A 39 2.92 -6.80 5.43
N HIS A 40 1.67 -6.38 5.37
CA HIS A 40 1.31 -5.20 4.57
C HIS A 40 1.99 -3.96 5.12
N VAL A 41 2.50 -3.15 4.21
CA VAL A 41 3.04 -1.83 4.51
C VAL A 41 2.11 -0.77 3.97
N PHE A 42 1.65 0.09 4.86
CA PHE A 42 0.65 1.12 4.62
C PHE A 42 1.27 2.52 4.52
N HIS A 43 0.76 3.32 3.59
CA HIS A 43 1.14 4.72 3.40
C HIS A 43 -0.10 5.63 3.39
N PRO A 44 0.07 6.94 3.68
CA PRO A 44 -1.00 7.93 3.61
C PRO A 44 -1.84 7.85 2.32
N TYR A 45 -3.15 7.78 2.51
CA TYR A 45 -4.12 7.75 1.42
C TYR A 45 -5.00 9.00 1.48
N PRO A 46 -5.16 9.75 0.37
CA PRO A 46 -4.70 9.43 -0.99
C PRO A 46 -3.29 9.92 -1.37
N SER A 47 -2.66 10.73 -0.52
CA SER A 47 -1.49 11.55 -0.88
C SER A 47 -0.30 10.78 -1.42
N SER A 48 -0.04 9.55 -0.97
CA SER A 48 1.13 8.77 -1.40
C SER A 48 0.95 7.95 -2.68
N PHE A 49 -0.23 7.93 -3.32
CA PHE A 49 -0.52 7.00 -4.45
C PHE A 49 -0.75 7.70 -5.79
N GLY A 50 -1.40 8.86 -5.78
CA GLY A 50 -1.81 9.55 -7.01
C GLY A 50 -2.88 8.81 -7.81
N LYS A 51 -3.40 9.46 -8.87
CA LYS A 51 -4.51 8.98 -9.71
C LYS A 51 -4.09 8.82 -11.17
N THR A 52 -4.81 8.00 -11.93
CA THR A 52 -4.76 7.96 -13.40
C THR A 52 -6.11 7.51 -13.97
N PRO A 53 -6.55 8.06 -15.11
CA PRO A 53 -7.77 7.59 -15.79
C PRO A 53 -7.78 6.09 -16.06
N ALA A 54 -6.63 5.50 -16.44
CA ALA A 54 -6.52 4.07 -16.77
C ALA A 54 -6.79 3.11 -15.60
N ARG A 55 -6.82 3.62 -14.35
CA ARG A 55 -7.12 2.82 -13.15
C ARG A 55 -8.55 3.01 -12.66
N LYS A 56 -9.35 3.86 -13.33
CA LYS A 56 -10.76 4.07 -12.98
C LYS A 56 -11.56 2.80 -13.29
N THR A 57 -12.24 2.29 -12.27
CA THR A 57 -13.18 1.16 -12.37
C THR A 57 -14.33 1.40 -11.41
N ALA A 58 -15.41 0.61 -11.49
CA ALA A 58 -16.51 0.70 -10.52
C ALA A 58 -16.04 0.55 -9.05
N ARG A 59 -14.97 -0.22 -8.79
CA ARG A 59 -14.39 -0.43 -7.46
C ARG A 59 -13.25 0.54 -7.11
N ASN A 60 -12.82 1.38 -8.05
CA ASN A 60 -11.79 2.41 -7.89
C ASN A 60 -12.19 3.63 -8.73
N PRO A 61 -13.28 4.33 -8.39
CA PRO A 61 -13.87 5.36 -9.26
C PRO A 61 -12.93 6.55 -9.49
N ASP A 62 -12.07 6.84 -8.52
CA ASP A 62 -11.06 7.88 -8.58
C ASP A 62 -9.83 7.51 -9.40
N GLY A 63 -9.61 6.22 -9.67
CA GLY A 63 -8.45 5.74 -10.41
C GLY A 63 -7.14 5.82 -9.64
N TYR A 64 -7.15 5.57 -8.34
CA TYR A 64 -5.92 5.52 -7.54
C TYR A 64 -5.00 4.39 -7.99
N GLN A 65 -3.70 4.66 -7.94
CA GLN A 65 -2.68 3.67 -8.28
C GLN A 65 -2.54 2.60 -7.22
N SER A 66 -2.15 1.38 -7.61
CA SER A 66 -1.91 0.28 -6.67
C SER A 66 -0.67 0.52 -5.81
N TYR A 67 0.37 1.11 -6.39
CA TYR A 67 1.67 1.32 -5.75
C TYR A 67 1.82 2.77 -5.31
N CYS A 68 2.57 3.02 -4.24
CA CYS A 68 2.91 4.38 -3.83
C CYS A 68 3.79 5.05 -4.91
N ILE A 69 3.81 6.38 -4.91
CA ILE A 69 4.53 7.20 -5.91
C ILE A 69 6.00 6.81 -6.01
N ASP A 70 6.65 6.53 -4.88
CA ASP A 70 8.06 6.13 -4.84
C ASP A 70 8.29 4.78 -5.50
N CYS A 71 7.47 3.77 -5.16
CA CYS A 71 7.58 2.44 -5.77
C CYS A 71 7.21 2.43 -7.25
N ARG A 72 6.34 3.33 -7.71
CA ARG A 72 5.99 3.45 -9.13
C ARG A 72 7.16 3.92 -10.00
N ARG A 73 8.14 4.60 -9.41
CA ARG A 73 9.33 5.11 -10.11
C ARG A 73 10.49 4.13 -10.11
N LEU A 74 10.37 3.00 -9.40
CA LEU A 74 11.40 1.99 -9.35
C LEU A 74 11.45 1.17 -10.64
N SER A 75 12.68 0.84 -11.07
CA SER A 75 12.91 -0.13 -12.13
C SER A 75 12.45 -1.52 -11.70
N LYS A 76 12.05 -2.33 -12.69
CA LYS A 76 11.62 -3.71 -12.46
C LYS A 76 12.72 -4.51 -11.74
N GLY A 77 12.33 -5.26 -10.70
CA GLY A 77 13.24 -6.12 -9.93
C GLY A 77 13.99 -5.40 -8.79
N VAL A 78 13.88 -4.07 -8.68
CA VAL A 78 14.48 -3.33 -7.57
C VAL A 78 13.57 -3.39 -6.35
N ALA A 79 14.07 -3.96 -5.25
CA ALA A 79 13.34 -3.99 -3.99
C ALA A 79 13.03 -2.56 -3.49
N SER A 80 11.82 -2.36 -2.97
CA SER A 80 11.46 -1.09 -2.35
C SER A 80 12.33 -0.83 -1.12
N ARG A 81 12.89 0.38 -1.00
CA ARG A 81 13.56 0.84 0.24
C ARG A 81 12.63 1.66 1.12
N VAL A 82 11.55 2.21 0.54
CA VAL A 82 10.59 3.07 1.23
C VAL A 82 9.60 2.30 2.10
N TYR A 83 9.64 0.96 2.08
CA TYR A 83 8.83 0.14 3.00
C TYR A 83 9.09 0.48 4.47
N LYS A 84 10.31 0.91 4.82
CA LYS A 84 10.70 1.35 6.16
C LYS A 84 9.98 2.62 6.62
N ASN A 85 9.46 3.42 5.69
CA ASN A 85 8.74 4.66 5.97
C ASN A 85 7.23 4.44 6.09
N GLY A 86 6.75 3.23 5.85
CA GLY A 86 5.34 2.88 5.98
C GLY A 86 5.00 2.28 7.34
N ARG A 87 3.70 2.20 7.62
CA ARG A 87 3.17 1.56 8.82
C ARG A 87 2.96 0.07 8.56
N PRO A 88 3.52 -0.86 9.37
CA PRO A 88 3.22 -2.27 9.23
C PRO A 88 1.76 -2.55 9.64
N CYS A 89 1.21 -3.65 9.12
CA CYS A 89 -0.20 -4.01 9.33
C CYS A 89 -0.56 -4.18 10.82
N SER A 90 0.36 -4.80 11.59
CA SER A 90 0.32 -4.97 13.04
C SER A 90 0.29 -3.66 13.83
N GLY A 91 0.85 -2.58 13.30
CA GLY A 91 0.82 -1.25 13.92
C GLY A 91 -0.47 -0.47 13.68
N LEU A 92 -1.49 -1.11 13.10
CA LEU A 92 -2.79 -0.55 12.72
C LEU A 92 -3.94 -1.50 13.08
N VAL A 93 -3.75 -2.31 14.12
CA VAL A 93 -4.78 -3.19 14.71
C VAL A 93 -5.07 -2.70 16.11
#